data_AF-W0QBN4-F1
#
_entry.id   AF-W0QBN4-F1
#
_cell.length_a   1.000
_cell.length_b   1.000
_cell.length_c   1.000
_cell.angle_alpha   90.00
_cell.angle_beta   90.00
_cell.angle_gamma   90.00
#
_symmetry.space_group_name_H-M   'P 1'
#
loop_
_entity.id
_entity.type
_entity.pdbx_description
1 polymer ?
#
loop_
_entity_poly.entity_id
_entity_poly.type
_entity_poly.pdbx_seq_one_letter_code
_entity_poly.pdbx_strand_id
1 'polypeptide(L)'
;MKDFFFCINEISVYHLFKNLGYTKKLSFQMAKLCTIILIKEHEKYIKKYKLGNKEIELGVLPQGAPTSPMLSNLLANQLDIKLSNLAEDNNLIYTRYADDLAFSSNENLSKLQIKKINHHIMEIIRSENFIVNKDKISISRQGSRKQVLGLIVNNDTPKLPKDKKKKIDTFLYAIDKFGWEATTEHYGFKDALGFLHHLEGTIIYAEHIDRELGIKYRNRLNKLLPSLFI
;
A
#
# COMPACT_ATOMS: atom_id res chain seq x y z
N MET A 1 6.64 -4.96 1.14
CA MET A 1 7.43 -6.12 0.67
C MET A 1 7.92 -5.79 -0.75
N LYS A 2 8.54 -6.71 -1.50
CA LYS A 2 8.83 -6.47 -2.93
C LYS A 2 7.91 -7.32 -3.78
N ASP A 3 7.29 -6.72 -4.80
CA ASP A 3 6.56 -7.44 -5.85
C ASP A 3 5.53 -8.43 -5.27
N PHE A 4 4.76 -7.99 -4.27
CA PHE A 4 3.94 -8.82 -3.38
C PHE A 4 2.99 -9.77 -4.10
N PHE A 5 2.20 -9.27 -5.06
CA PHE A 5 1.29 -10.09 -5.85
C PHE A 5 2.02 -11.16 -6.66
N PHE A 6 3.18 -10.81 -7.23
CA PHE A 6 3.96 -11.72 -8.07
C PHE A 6 4.69 -12.81 -7.27
N CYS A 7 4.82 -12.66 -5.95
CA CYS A 7 5.33 -13.73 -5.08
C CYS A 7 4.31 -14.88 -4.92
N ILE A 8 3.03 -14.61 -5.21
CA ILE A 8 1.95 -15.56 -5.03
C ILE A 8 1.70 -16.29 -6.35
N ASN A 9 2.01 -17.58 -6.36
CA ASN A 9 1.89 -18.43 -7.53
C ASN A 9 0.55 -19.19 -7.59
N GLU A 10 0.28 -19.74 -8.76
CA GLU A 10 -0.91 -20.53 -9.09
C GLU A 10 -1.14 -21.72 -8.15
N ILE A 11 -0.07 -22.38 -7.68
CA ILE A 11 -0.19 -23.52 -6.74
C ILE A 11 -0.77 -23.04 -5.41
N SER A 12 -0.29 -21.91 -4.88
CA SER A 12 -0.84 -21.32 -3.65
C SER A 12 -2.32 -20.98 -3.79
N VAL A 13 -2.71 -20.39 -4.92
CA VAL A 13 -4.11 -20.06 -5.22
C VAL A 13 -4.97 -21.33 -5.33
N TYR A 14 -4.46 -22.37 -5.99
CA TYR A 14 -5.12 -23.67 -6.07
C TYR A 14 -5.38 -24.25 -4.67
N HIS A 15 -4.36 -24.27 -3.80
CA HIS A 15 -4.49 -24.79 -2.45
C HIS A 15 -5.44 -23.95 -1.59
N LEU A 16 -5.47 -22.63 -1.76
CA LEU A 16 -6.46 -21.78 -1.10
C LEU A 16 -7.88 -22.23 -1.42
N PHE A 17 -8.25 -22.32 -2.71
CA PHE A 17 -9.58 -22.77 -3.09
C PHE A 17 -9.84 -24.22 -2.63
N LYS A 18 -8.84 -25.08 -2.70
CA LYS A 18 -9.00 -26.47 -2.24
C LYS A 18 -9.32 -26.54 -0.74
N ASN A 19 -8.65 -25.73 0.07
CA ASN A 19 -8.84 -25.64 1.52
C ASN A 19 -10.16 -24.98 1.90
N LEU A 20 -10.70 -24.10 1.05
CA LEU A 20 -12.06 -23.56 1.19
C LEU A 20 -13.18 -24.57 0.87
N GLY A 21 -12.83 -25.80 0.46
CA GLY A 21 -13.78 -26.89 0.24
C GLY A 21 -14.16 -27.15 -1.22
N TYR A 22 -13.60 -26.42 -2.19
CA TYR A 22 -13.88 -26.65 -3.60
C TYR A 22 -13.32 -27.98 -4.13
N THR A 23 -13.90 -28.51 -5.20
CA THR A 23 -13.40 -29.73 -5.86
C THR A 23 -12.06 -29.48 -6.55
N LYS A 24 -11.23 -30.51 -6.71
CA LYS A 24 -9.87 -30.35 -7.31
C LYS A 24 -9.93 -29.69 -8.70
N LYS A 25 -10.90 -30.09 -9.54
CA LYS A 25 -11.06 -29.54 -10.89
C LYS A 25 -11.43 -28.05 -10.86
N LEU A 26 -12.36 -27.67 -9.98
CA LEU A 26 -12.79 -26.28 -9.85
C LEU A 26 -11.69 -25.40 -9.25
N SER A 27 -10.99 -25.87 -8.21
CA SER A 27 -9.83 -25.16 -7.65
C SER A 27 -8.75 -24.90 -8.70
N PHE A 28 -8.50 -25.87 -9.58
CA PHE A 28 -7.54 -25.72 -10.69
C PHE A 28 -7.99 -24.65 -11.69
N GLN A 29 -9.26 -24.69 -12.12
CA GLN A 29 -9.82 -23.70 -13.04
C GLN A 29 -9.80 -22.30 -12.45
N MET A 30 -10.15 -22.14 -11.17
CA MET A 30 -10.11 -20.85 -10.47
C MET A 30 -8.68 -20.31 -10.34
N ALA A 31 -7.71 -21.19 -10.03
CA ALA A 31 -6.31 -20.79 -9.98
C ALA A 31 -5.82 -20.28 -11.34
N LYS A 32 -6.17 -20.97 -12.44
CA LYS A 32 -5.87 -20.54 -13.81
C LYS A 32 -6.55 -19.23 -14.20
N LEU A 33 -7.78 -18.99 -13.74
CA LEU A 33 -8.50 -17.73 -14.01
C LEU A 33 -7.86 -16.54 -13.29
N CYS A 34 -7.38 -16.77 -12.06
CA CYS A 34 -6.87 -15.72 -11.19
C CYS A 34 -5.37 -15.43 -11.37
N THR A 35 -4.66 -16.17 -12.22
CA THR A 35 -3.22 -16.02 -12.42
C THR A 35 -2.86 -15.82 -13.88
N ILE A 36 -1.74 -15.14 -14.13
CA ILE A 36 -1.24 -14.87 -15.48
C ILE A 36 0.21 -15.31 -15.62
N ILE A 37 0.59 -15.67 -16.85
CA ILE A 37 1.95 -16.11 -17.22
C ILE A 37 2.72 -15.05 -18.02
N LEU A 38 2.04 -14.15 -18.73
CA LEU A 38 2.67 -13.14 -19.59
C LEU A 38 2.88 -11.83 -18.85
N ILE A 39 4.06 -11.64 -18.24
CA ILE A 39 4.40 -10.39 -17.56
C ILE A 39 5.81 -9.93 -17.97
N LYS A 40 5.92 -9.09 -19.01
CA LYS A 40 7.20 -8.65 -19.60
C LYS A 40 8.22 -8.12 -18.58
N GLU A 41 7.78 -7.40 -17.56
CA GLU A 41 8.67 -6.79 -16.54
C GLU A 41 8.92 -7.68 -15.31
N HIS A 42 8.19 -8.80 -15.19
CA HIS A 42 8.18 -9.66 -14.00
C HIS A 42 8.32 -11.15 -14.33
N GLU A 43 8.83 -11.52 -15.51
CA GLU A 43 9.00 -12.91 -15.94
C GLU A 43 9.83 -13.75 -14.96
N LYS A 44 10.75 -13.11 -14.21
CA LYS A 44 11.55 -13.76 -13.14
C LYS A 44 10.71 -14.43 -12.04
N TYR A 45 9.43 -14.08 -11.91
CA TYR A 45 8.51 -14.68 -10.95
C TYR A 45 7.76 -15.90 -11.51
N ILE A 46 7.76 -16.08 -12.83
CA ILE A 46 7.14 -17.22 -13.49
C ILE A 46 8.06 -18.43 -13.32
N LYS A 47 7.60 -19.41 -12.54
CA LYS A 47 8.34 -20.66 -12.34
C LYS A 47 8.02 -21.62 -13.48
N LYS A 48 9.07 -22.23 -14.03
CA LYS A 48 8.96 -23.24 -15.07
C LYS A 48 9.26 -24.62 -14.51
N TYR A 49 8.44 -25.59 -14.86
CA TYR A 49 8.57 -26.98 -14.44
C TYR A 49 8.58 -27.90 -15.65
N LYS A 50 9.43 -28.93 -15.61
CA LYS A 50 9.42 -29.99 -16.62
C LYS A 50 8.54 -31.13 -16.15
N LEU A 51 7.55 -31.48 -16.97
CA LEU A 51 6.72 -32.67 -16.78
C LEU A 51 6.88 -33.56 -18.02
N GLY A 52 7.77 -34.54 -17.92
CA GLY A 52 8.23 -35.32 -19.08
C GLY A 52 8.92 -34.41 -20.11
N ASN A 53 8.41 -34.42 -21.35
CA ASN A 53 8.94 -33.60 -22.44
C ASN A 53 8.27 -32.21 -22.55
N LYS A 54 7.34 -31.88 -21.65
CA LYS A 54 6.61 -30.59 -21.68
C LYS A 54 7.10 -29.66 -20.58
N GLU A 55 7.31 -28.40 -20.95
CA GLU A 55 7.58 -27.32 -20.02
C GLU A 55 6.26 -26.63 -19.66
N ILE A 56 6.01 -26.45 -18.37
CA ILE A 56 4.80 -25.83 -17.84
C ILE A 56 5.22 -24.60 -17.05
N GLU A 57 4.62 -23.47 -17.39
CA GLU A 57 4.76 -22.22 -16.67
C GLU A 57 3.63 -22.07 -15.64
N LEU A 58 3.98 -21.71 -14.42
CA LEU A 58 3.01 -21.39 -13.38
C LEU A 58 2.75 -19.89 -13.35
N GLY A 59 1.47 -19.53 -13.40
CA GLY A 59 1.07 -18.14 -13.29
C GLY A 59 1.28 -17.56 -11.88
N VAL A 60 1.20 -16.25 -11.80
CA VAL A 60 1.19 -15.48 -10.55
C VAL A 60 0.01 -14.52 -10.52
N LEU A 61 -0.33 -13.96 -9.34
CA LEU A 61 -1.41 -12.98 -9.26
C LEU A 61 -1.05 -11.71 -10.06
N PRO A 62 -1.91 -11.26 -10.99
CA PRO A 62 -1.73 -9.99 -11.70
C PRO A 62 -2.01 -8.79 -10.80
N GLN A 63 -1.28 -7.70 -11.00
CA GLN A 63 -1.68 -6.39 -10.48
C GLN A 63 -2.88 -5.86 -11.28
N GLY A 64 -3.89 -5.33 -10.59
CA GLY A 64 -5.08 -4.75 -11.22
C GLY A 64 -6.26 -5.71 -11.41
N ALA A 65 -6.09 -7.03 -11.23
CA ALA A 65 -7.25 -7.92 -11.20
C ALA A 65 -8.06 -7.73 -9.90
N PRO A 66 -9.39 -7.76 -9.98
CA PRO A 66 -10.26 -7.53 -8.82
C PRO A 66 -10.14 -8.63 -7.76
N THR A 67 -9.72 -9.83 -8.13
CA THR A 67 -9.55 -10.96 -7.20
C THR A 67 -8.23 -10.91 -6.44
N SER A 68 -7.18 -10.33 -7.03
CA SER A 68 -5.82 -10.34 -6.49
C SER A 68 -5.71 -9.78 -5.06
N PRO A 69 -6.33 -8.63 -4.70
CA PRO A 69 -6.22 -8.09 -3.34
C PRO A 69 -6.76 -9.02 -2.26
N MET A 70 -7.89 -9.68 -2.52
CA MET A 70 -8.49 -10.60 -1.54
C MET A 70 -7.66 -11.88 -1.43
N LEU A 71 -7.27 -12.47 -2.57
CA LEU A 71 -6.47 -13.69 -2.60
C LEU A 71 -5.11 -13.50 -1.91
N SER A 72 -4.45 -12.36 -2.16
CA SER A 72 -3.15 -12.09 -1.56
C SER A 72 -3.22 -11.88 -0.05
N ASN A 73 -4.28 -11.24 0.45
CA ASN A 73 -4.51 -11.10 1.88
C ASN A 73 -4.78 -12.45 2.56
N LEU A 74 -5.62 -13.30 1.96
CA LEU A 74 -5.89 -14.64 2.51
C LEU A 74 -4.63 -15.51 2.54
N LEU A 75 -3.80 -15.44 1.50
CA LEU A 75 -2.56 -16.22 1.42
C LEU A 75 -1.45 -15.67 2.32
N ALA A 76 -1.52 -14.41 2.74
CA ALA A 76 -0.63 -13.83 3.74
C ALA A 76 -1.03 -14.16 5.19
N ASN A 77 -2.10 -14.91 5.44
CA ASN A 77 -2.58 -15.18 6.80
C ASN A 77 -1.53 -15.87 7.68
N GLN A 78 -0.79 -16.86 7.13
CA GLN A 78 0.24 -17.56 7.90
C GLN A 78 1.45 -16.66 8.22
N LEU A 79 1.78 -15.73 7.30
CA LEU A 79 2.74 -14.66 7.54
C LEU A 79 2.29 -13.78 8.70
N ASP A 80 1.03 -13.33 8.68
CA ASP A 80 0.47 -12.47 9.70
C ASP A 80 0.47 -13.13 11.09
N ILE A 81 0.12 -14.41 11.19
CA ILE A 81 0.19 -15.16 12.45
C ILE A 81 1.63 -15.18 13.00
N LYS A 82 2.61 -15.52 12.17
CA LYS A 82 4.02 -15.60 12.60
C LYS A 82 4.58 -14.24 13.02
N LEU A 83 4.27 -13.19 12.26
CA LEU A 83 4.72 -11.84 12.58
C LEU A 83 4.02 -11.26 13.81
N SER A 84 2.75 -11.61 14.04
CA SER A 84 2.01 -11.22 15.25
C SER A 84 2.60 -11.88 16.48
N ASN A 85 2.88 -13.19 16.43
CA ASN A 85 3.54 -13.89 17.54
C ASN A 85 4.92 -13.30 17.86
N LEU A 86 5.73 -13.04 16.83
CA LEU A 86 7.04 -12.38 17.02
C LEU A 86 6.88 -10.99 17.66
N ALA A 87 5.84 -10.24 17.28
CA ALA A 87 5.56 -8.93 17.85
C ALA A 87 5.17 -9.03 19.32
N GLU A 88 4.26 -9.95 19.67
CA GLU A 88 3.84 -10.22 21.04
C GLU A 88 5.02 -10.62 21.93
N ASP A 89 5.86 -11.55 21.48
CA ASP A 89 7.06 -12.01 22.19
C ASP A 89 8.08 -10.88 22.48
N ASN A 90 7.99 -9.76 21.76
CA ASN A 90 8.91 -8.64 21.86
C ASN A 90 8.22 -7.32 22.28
N ASN A 91 6.99 -7.37 22.81
CA ASN A 91 6.19 -6.18 23.18
C ASN A 91 6.08 -5.14 22.05
N LEU A 92 5.82 -5.60 20.84
CA LEU A 92 5.60 -4.79 19.64
C LEU A 92 4.13 -4.86 19.23
N ILE A 93 3.68 -3.81 18.55
CA ILE A 93 2.42 -3.76 17.83
C ILE A 93 2.74 -3.95 16.36
N TYR A 94 2.16 -4.99 15.76
CA TYR A 94 2.26 -5.30 14.34
C TYR A 94 1.01 -4.83 13.60
N THR A 95 1.21 -4.20 12.44
CA THR A 95 0.13 -3.86 11.50
C THR A 95 0.58 -4.10 10.07
N ARG A 96 -0.35 -4.54 9.22
CA ARG A 96 -0.12 -4.76 7.78
C ARG A 96 -1.17 -4.03 6.95
N TYR A 97 -0.72 -3.39 5.88
CA TYR A 97 -1.57 -2.86 4.82
C TYR A 97 -1.04 -3.33 3.47
N ALA A 98 -1.76 -4.28 2.85
CA ALA A 98 -1.29 -5.00 1.68
C ALA A 98 0.14 -5.55 1.89
N ASP A 99 1.14 -4.96 1.24
CA ASP A 99 2.54 -5.38 1.35
C ASP A 99 3.37 -4.58 2.36
N ASP A 100 2.85 -3.45 2.85
CA ASP A 100 3.51 -2.63 3.85
C ASP A 100 3.29 -3.22 5.25
N LEU A 101 4.40 -3.45 5.96
CA LEU A 101 4.45 -4.00 7.30
C LEU A 101 5.00 -2.93 8.24
N ALA A 102 4.33 -2.67 9.35
CA ALA A 102 4.77 -1.73 10.37
C ALA A 102 4.82 -2.39 11.75
N PHE A 103 5.92 -2.14 12.46
CA PHE A 103 6.15 -2.59 13.83
C PHE A 103 6.45 -1.37 14.69
N SER A 104 5.72 -1.21 15.79
CA SER A 104 5.92 -0.11 16.74
C SER A 104 6.03 -0.64 18.17
N SER A 105 6.74 0.08 19.03
CA SER A 105 6.83 -0.24 20.46
C SER A 105 6.71 1.04 21.27
N ASN A 106 6.16 0.91 22.47
CA ASN A 106 6.17 1.98 23.49
C ASN A 106 7.48 1.99 24.30
N GLU A 107 8.30 0.95 24.15
CA GLU A 107 9.57 0.81 24.84
C GLU A 107 10.75 1.27 23.97
N ASN A 108 11.81 1.75 24.63
CA ASN A 108 13.04 2.10 23.95
C ASN A 108 13.91 0.86 23.72
N LEU A 109 13.82 0.31 22.51
CA LEU A 109 14.61 -0.85 22.11
C LEU A 109 16.07 -0.46 21.79
N SER A 110 17.01 -1.26 22.31
CA SER A 110 18.42 -1.12 21.97
C SER A 110 18.69 -1.41 20.49
N LYS A 111 19.81 -0.89 19.96
CA LYS A 111 20.24 -1.17 18.57
C LYS A 111 20.36 -2.67 18.29
N LEU A 112 20.81 -3.45 19.28
CA LEU A 112 20.98 -4.89 19.15
C LEU A 112 19.63 -5.61 19.08
N GLN A 113 18.67 -5.25 19.94
CA GLN A 113 17.31 -5.80 19.90
C GLN A 113 16.65 -5.53 18.54
N ILE A 114 16.70 -4.28 18.06
CA ILE A 114 16.14 -3.91 16.75
C ILE A 114 16.76 -4.73 15.63
N LYS A 115 18.08 -4.94 15.65
CA LYS A 115 18.77 -5.75 14.64
C LYS A 115 18.31 -7.21 14.66
N LYS A 116 18.14 -7.80 15.85
CA LYS A 116 17.64 -9.18 16.03
C LYS A 116 16.20 -9.31 15.55
N ILE A 117 15.31 -8.42 15.98
CA ILE A 117 13.91 -8.40 15.56
C ILE A 117 13.80 -8.28 14.04
N ASN A 118 14.52 -7.32 13.44
CA ASN A 118 14.51 -7.14 11.99
C ASN A 118 15.04 -8.37 11.24
N HIS A 119 16.02 -9.08 11.82
CA HIS A 119 16.50 -10.35 11.26
C HIS A 119 15.38 -11.41 11.24
N HIS A 120 14.72 -11.65 12.37
CA HIS A 120 13.62 -12.62 12.45
C HIS A 120 12.43 -12.25 11.55
N ILE A 121 12.07 -10.97 11.45
CA ILE A 121 11.04 -10.51 10.51
C ILE A 121 11.41 -10.91 9.09
N MET A 122 12.66 -10.66 8.67
CA MET A 122 13.11 -11.03 7.33
C MET A 122 13.13 -12.54 7.10
N GLU A 123 13.45 -13.35 8.11
CA GLU A 123 13.39 -14.81 8.03
C GLU A 123 11.96 -15.31 7.88
N ILE A 124 11.03 -14.79 8.68
CA ILE A 124 9.60 -15.13 8.60
C ILE A 124 9.06 -14.81 7.20
N ILE A 125 9.30 -13.60 6.68
CA ILE A 125 8.87 -13.19 5.33
C ILE A 125 9.38 -14.16 4.27
N ARG A 126 10.66 -14.57 4.33
CA ARG A 126 11.23 -15.53 3.39
C ARG A 126 10.66 -16.94 3.56
N SER A 127 10.39 -17.36 4.80
CA SER A 127 9.80 -18.67 5.09
C SER A 127 8.40 -18.82 4.50
N GLU A 128 7.68 -17.70 4.34
CA GLU A 128 6.36 -17.62 3.72
C GLU A 128 6.43 -17.33 2.20
N ASN A 129 7.59 -17.53 1.58
CA ASN A 129 7.84 -17.33 0.15
C ASN A 129 7.65 -15.89 -0.36
N PHE A 130 7.65 -14.90 0.53
CA PHE A 130 7.65 -13.48 0.15
C PHE A 130 9.07 -12.91 0.08
N ILE A 131 9.21 -11.82 -0.68
CA ILE A 131 10.50 -11.15 -0.86
C ILE A 131 10.54 -9.85 -0.04
N VAL A 132 11.59 -9.73 0.77
CA VAL A 132 11.89 -8.50 1.53
C VAL A 132 12.41 -7.42 0.58
N ASN A 133 11.84 -6.22 0.65
CA ASN A 133 12.39 -5.04 0.01
C ASN A 133 13.35 -4.33 0.97
N LYS A 134 14.66 -4.61 0.86
CA LYS A 134 15.67 -4.07 1.78
C LYS A 134 15.77 -2.55 1.73
N ASP A 135 15.60 -1.96 0.55
CA ASP A 135 15.73 -0.51 0.33
C ASP A 135 14.59 0.28 0.99
N LYS A 136 13.44 -0.38 1.20
CA LYS A 136 12.29 0.20 1.90
C LYS A 136 12.31 -0.02 3.42
N ILE A 137 13.30 -0.71 3.97
CA ILE A 137 13.39 -0.90 5.42
C ILE A 137 13.82 0.42 6.06
N SER A 138 12.94 0.99 6.87
CA SER A 138 13.23 2.20 7.65
C SER A 138 13.00 1.95 9.14
N ILE A 139 13.91 2.42 9.97
CA ILE A 139 13.80 2.38 11.44
C ILE A 139 13.79 3.81 11.96
N SER A 140 12.67 4.22 12.55
CA SER A 140 12.53 5.54 13.19
C SER A 140 12.60 5.41 14.70
N ARG A 141 13.45 6.22 15.35
CA ARG A 141 13.57 6.29 16.81
C ARG A 141 12.66 7.38 17.40
N GLN A 142 12.56 7.42 18.72
CA GLN A 142 11.93 8.53 19.43
C GLN A 142 12.57 9.87 18.98
N GLY A 143 11.75 10.90 18.79
CA GLY A 143 12.18 12.21 18.29
C GLY A 143 12.37 12.34 16.78
N SER A 144 12.56 11.24 16.05
CA SER A 144 12.64 11.28 14.57
C SER A 144 11.24 11.34 13.93
N ARG A 145 11.16 11.86 12.70
CA ARG A 145 9.95 11.78 11.86
C ARG A 145 9.60 10.30 11.63
N LYS A 146 8.38 9.92 12.00
CA LYS A 146 7.79 8.59 11.77
C LYS A 146 6.75 8.73 10.68
N GLN A 147 6.85 7.93 9.64
CA GLN A 147 5.91 7.94 8.52
C GLN A 147 5.42 6.54 8.24
N VAL A 148 4.09 6.36 8.21
CA VAL A 148 3.42 5.09 7.91
C VAL A 148 2.35 5.40 6.87
N LEU A 149 2.33 4.66 5.76
CA LEU A 149 1.37 4.84 4.65
C LEU A 149 1.26 6.30 4.14
N GLY A 150 2.38 7.03 4.17
CA GLY A 150 2.41 8.43 3.74
C GLY A 150 1.87 9.44 4.75
N LEU A 151 1.55 9.02 5.98
CA LEU A 151 1.10 9.87 7.09
C LEU A 151 2.16 9.97 8.18
N ILE A 152 2.23 11.11 8.85
CA ILE A 152 3.12 11.35 9.98
C ILE A 152 2.46 10.85 11.25
N VAL A 153 3.12 9.96 11.98
CA VAL A 153 2.58 9.28 13.18
C VAL A 153 3.43 9.56 14.42
N ASN A 154 3.92 10.79 14.55
CA ASN A 154 4.75 11.22 15.67
C ASN A 154 3.96 11.44 16.97
N ASN A 155 2.65 11.74 16.86
CA ASN A 155 1.76 12.09 17.95
C ASN A 155 0.56 11.14 17.95
N ASP A 156 -0.34 11.30 18.93
CA ASP A 156 -1.54 10.46 19.11
C ASP A 156 -2.45 10.42 17.87
N THR A 157 -2.46 11.48 17.08
CA THR A 157 -3.23 11.58 15.84
C THR A 157 -2.31 11.63 14.61
N PRO A 158 -2.59 10.86 13.54
CA PRO A 158 -1.88 10.98 12.27
C PRO A 158 -1.98 12.40 11.70
N LYS A 159 -0.92 12.85 11.01
CA LYS A 159 -0.90 14.16 10.35
C LYS A 159 -0.47 14.05 8.90
N LEU A 160 -1.01 14.95 8.07
CA LEU A 160 -0.53 15.13 6.70
C LEU A 160 0.94 15.60 6.67
N PRO A 161 1.77 15.06 5.75
CA PRO A 161 3.10 15.61 5.48
C PRO A 161 3.06 17.06 5.02
N LYS A 162 4.13 17.81 5.33
CA LYS A 162 4.29 19.22 4.94
C LYS A 162 4.12 19.44 3.43
N ASP A 163 4.63 18.54 2.61
CA ASP A 163 4.57 18.68 1.15
C ASP A 163 3.14 18.57 0.61
N LYS A 164 2.31 17.70 1.20
CA LYS A 164 0.88 17.60 0.86
C LYS A 164 0.14 18.88 1.24
N LYS A 165 0.40 19.41 2.45
CA LYS A 165 -0.19 20.69 2.90
C LYS A 165 0.21 21.84 1.97
N LYS A 166 1.52 21.96 1.70
CA LYS A 166 2.08 22.97 0.80
C LYS A 166 1.45 22.89 -0.59
N LYS A 167 1.20 21.70 -1.13
CA LYS A 167 0.53 21.54 -2.43
C LYS A 167 -0.87 22.16 -2.43
N ILE A 168 -1.69 21.88 -1.43
CA ILE A 168 -3.03 22.48 -1.28
C ILE A 168 -2.92 23.99 -1.13
N ASP A 169 -2.02 24.47 -0.27
CA ASP A 169 -1.80 25.90 -0.06
C ASP A 169 -1.37 26.62 -1.33
N THR A 170 -0.48 26.02 -2.13
CA THR A 170 -0.04 26.56 -3.42
C THR A 170 -1.18 26.63 -4.41
N PHE A 171 -2.01 25.58 -4.52
CA PHE A 171 -3.18 25.60 -5.40
C PHE A 171 -4.17 26.71 -5.02
N LEU A 172 -4.53 26.79 -3.74
CA LEU A 172 -5.44 27.83 -3.24
C LEU A 172 -4.85 29.24 -3.44
N TYR A 173 -3.55 29.41 -3.25
CA TYR A 173 -2.87 30.68 -3.51
C TYR A 173 -2.86 31.04 -5.00
N ALA A 174 -2.60 30.07 -5.88
CA ALA A 174 -2.57 30.31 -7.32
C ALA A 174 -3.95 30.71 -7.84
N ILE A 175 -5.01 30.03 -7.38
CA ILE A 175 -6.41 30.38 -7.70
C ILE A 175 -6.71 31.81 -7.26
N ASP A 176 -6.38 32.16 -6.02
CA ASP A 176 -6.63 33.48 -5.43
C ASP A 176 -5.89 34.61 -6.17
N LYS A 177 -4.65 34.35 -6.62
CA LYS A 177 -3.80 35.35 -7.26
C LYS A 177 -3.98 35.47 -8.77
N PHE A 178 -4.17 34.35 -9.46
CA PHE A 178 -4.13 34.27 -10.93
C PHE A 178 -5.47 33.83 -11.53
N GLY A 179 -6.43 33.42 -10.71
CA GLY A 179 -7.72 32.91 -11.16
C GLY A 179 -7.68 31.43 -11.56
N TRP A 180 -8.86 30.86 -11.77
CA TRP A 180 -9.04 29.44 -12.07
C TRP A 180 -8.46 29.03 -13.42
N GLU A 181 -8.71 29.79 -14.47
CA GLU A 181 -8.28 29.44 -15.84
C GLU A 181 -6.76 29.34 -15.95
N ALA A 182 -6.04 30.40 -15.57
CA ALA A 182 -4.58 30.44 -15.61
C ALA A 182 -3.94 29.37 -14.70
N THR A 183 -4.52 29.13 -13.53
CA THR A 183 -4.02 28.08 -12.62
C THR A 183 -4.22 26.68 -13.19
N THR A 184 -5.38 26.42 -13.78
CA THR A 184 -5.73 25.14 -14.41
C THR A 184 -4.75 24.82 -15.53
N GLU A 185 -4.49 25.79 -16.41
CA GLU A 185 -3.54 25.66 -17.52
C GLU A 185 -2.11 25.44 -17.02
N HIS A 186 -1.65 26.24 -16.05
CA HIS A 186 -0.29 26.15 -15.51
C HIS A 186 0.04 24.76 -14.93
N TYR A 187 -0.95 24.11 -14.27
CA TYR A 187 -0.78 22.77 -13.71
C TYR A 187 -1.17 21.63 -14.67
N GLY A 188 -1.53 21.95 -15.92
CA GLY A 188 -1.79 20.97 -16.97
C GLY A 188 -3.08 20.18 -16.78
N PHE A 189 -4.08 20.76 -16.12
CA PHE A 189 -5.41 20.15 -16.04
C PHE A 189 -6.19 20.40 -17.33
N LYS A 190 -7.04 19.43 -17.72
CA LYS A 190 -7.84 19.52 -18.95
C LYS A 190 -8.84 20.69 -18.92
N ASP A 191 -9.47 20.90 -17.78
CA ASP A 191 -10.47 21.93 -17.55
C ASP A 191 -10.55 22.26 -16.04
N ALA A 192 -11.19 23.39 -15.73
CA ALA A 192 -11.29 23.90 -14.36
C ALA A 192 -12.11 22.96 -13.45
N LEU A 193 -13.06 22.20 -14.02
CA LEU A 193 -13.86 21.22 -13.26
C LEU A 193 -13.00 20.02 -12.82
N GLY A 194 -12.14 19.50 -13.70
CA GLY A 194 -11.18 18.45 -13.37
C GLY A 194 -10.17 18.91 -12.32
N PHE A 195 -9.74 20.18 -12.38
CA PHE A 195 -8.89 20.75 -11.34
C PHE A 195 -9.63 20.90 -10.00
N LEU A 196 -10.89 21.37 -10.02
CA LEU A 196 -11.75 21.45 -8.84
C LEU A 196 -11.89 20.08 -8.17
N HIS A 197 -12.29 19.04 -8.91
CA HIS A 197 -12.45 17.69 -8.37
C HIS A 197 -11.13 17.13 -7.78
N HIS A 198 -9.99 17.43 -8.41
CA HIS A 198 -8.68 17.04 -7.87
C HIS A 198 -8.39 17.74 -6.53
N LEU A 199 -8.63 19.05 -6.46
CA LEU A 199 -8.42 19.84 -5.25
C LEU A 199 -9.39 19.43 -4.14
N GLU A 200 -10.66 19.24 -4.44
CA GLU A 200 -11.68 18.75 -3.51
C GLU A 200 -11.32 17.38 -2.97
N GLY A 201 -10.97 16.42 -3.82
CA GLY A 201 -10.54 15.09 -3.39
C GLY A 201 -9.32 15.15 -2.46
N THR A 202 -8.38 16.06 -2.74
CA THR A 202 -7.20 16.29 -1.89
C THR A 202 -7.59 16.91 -0.54
N ILE A 203 -8.53 17.85 -0.50
CA ILE A 203 -9.03 18.48 0.72
C ILE A 203 -9.87 17.49 1.55
N ILE A 204 -10.71 16.67 0.92
CA ILE A 204 -11.48 15.61 1.59
C ILE A 204 -10.54 14.62 2.26
N TYR A 205 -9.49 14.20 1.55
CA TYR A 205 -8.44 13.35 2.13
C TYR A 205 -7.76 14.03 3.32
N ALA A 206 -7.46 15.34 3.21
CA ALA A 206 -6.90 16.11 4.32
C ALA A 206 -7.83 16.16 5.54
N GLU A 207 -9.12 16.36 5.31
CA GLU A 207 -10.16 16.42 6.35
C GLU A 207 -10.36 15.09 7.06
N HIS A 208 -10.24 13.98 6.34
CA HIS A 208 -10.31 12.65 6.94
C HIS A 208 -9.16 12.38 7.92
N ILE A 209 -7.99 12.99 7.68
CA ILE A 209 -6.79 12.82 8.52
C ILE A 209 -6.75 13.85 9.65
N ASP A 210 -7.05 15.11 9.33
CA ASP A 210 -6.96 16.26 10.21
C ASP A 210 -8.16 17.16 9.91
N ARG A 211 -9.25 16.93 10.66
CA ARG A 211 -10.56 17.54 10.40
C ARG A 211 -10.51 19.07 10.46
N GLU A 212 -9.83 19.63 11.44
CA GLU A 212 -9.71 21.08 11.60
C GLU A 212 -8.98 21.71 10.41
N LEU A 213 -7.86 21.10 9.98
CA LEU A 213 -7.11 21.55 8.82
C LEU A 213 -7.92 21.42 7.53
N GLY A 214 -8.63 20.31 7.35
CA GLY A 214 -9.49 20.07 6.19
C GLY A 214 -10.60 21.10 6.07
N ILE A 215 -11.32 21.38 7.17
CA ILE A 215 -12.36 22.42 7.22
C ILE A 215 -11.77 23.80 6.86
N LYS A 216 -10.57 24.13 7.35
CA LYS A 216 -9.88 25.38 6.98
C LYS A 216 -9.65 25.47 5.47
N TYR A 217 -9.16 24.40 4.84
CA TYR A 217 -8.94 24.37 3.39
C TYR A 217 -10.25 24.41 2.61
N ARG A 218 -11.28 23.68 3.04
CA ARG A 218 -12.62 23.69 2.43
C ARG A 218 -13.24 25.07 2.46
N ASN A 219 -13.19 25.76 3.60
CA ASN A 219 -13.69 27.13 3.72
C ASN A 219 -12.94 28.11 2.81
N ARG A 220 -11.63 27.92 2.64
CA ARG A 220 -10.84 28.75 1.71
C ARG A 220 -11.20 28.46 0.25
N LEU A 221 -11.38 27.20 -0.11
CA LEU A 221 -11.86 26.81 -1.44
C LEU A 221 -13.25 27.41 -1.74
N ASN A 222 -14.20 27.27 -0.81
CA ASN A 222 -15.57 27.78 -1.00
C ASN A 222 -15.62 29.29 -1.26
N LYS A 223 -14.72 30.07 -0.67
CA LYS A 223 -14.61 31.51 -0.93
C LYS A 223 -14.07 31.84 -2.33
N LEU A 224 -13.33 30.92 -2.92
CA LEU A 224 -12.72 31.06 -4.24
C LEU A 224 -13.55 30.41 -5.34
N LEU A 225 -14.64 29.70 -5.01
CA LEU A 225 -15.51 29.07 -5.98
C LEU A 225 -16.21 30.15 -6.84
N PRO A 226 -16.09 30.08 -8.17
CA PRO A 226 -16.86 30.93 -9.06
C PRO A 226 -18.35 30.59 -8.94
N SER A 227 -19.20 31.59 -9.16
CA SER A 227 -20.66 31.42 -9.23
C SER A 227 -21.12 30.42 -10.31
N LEU A 228 -20.25 30.08 -11.27
CA LEU A 228 -20.48 29.08 -12.31
C LEU A 228 -20.38 27.62 -11.85
N PHE A 229 -19.85 27.36 -10.65
CA PHE A 229 -19.69 26.00 -10.08
C PHE A 229 -20.71 25.68 -8.97
N ILE A 230 -21.58 26.63 -8.63
CA ILE A 230 -22.65 26.53 -7.61
C ILE A 230 -23.98 26.33 -8.34
#